data_AF-A0A7W8YK00-F1
#
_entry.id   AF-A0A7W8YK00-F1
#
_cell.length_a   1.000
_cell.length_b   1.000
_cell.length_c   1.000
_cell.angle_alpha   90.00
_cell.angle_beta   90.00
_cell.angle_gamma   90.00
#
_symmetry.space_group_name_H-M   'P 1'
#
loop_
_entity.id
_entity.type
_entity.pdbx_description
1 polymer ?
#
loop_
_entity_poly.entity_id
_entity_poly.type
_entity_poly.pdbx_seq_one_letter_code
_entity_poly.pdbx_strand_id
1 'polypeptide(L)'
;MNDSVGDGVSKTPAQLEEVREEARRAFVAELWRRFEGLQEWAVSHWPDQKNPLSSADFVEARKEILSLRSPAGSLNQPEKQDAAEPQPEEGGAQYLDVTPAPWP
;
A
#
# COMPACT_ATOMS: atom_id res chain seq x y z
N MET A 1 41.68 29.02 8.99
CA MET A 1 41.22 28.33 7.77
C MET A 1 41.34 26.83 7.98
N ASN A 2 40.21 26.13 8.06
CA ASN A 2 39.90 24.97 7.23
C ASN A 2 38.51 24.45 7.64
N ASP A 3 37.50 25.10 7.06
CA ASP A 3 36.22 24.48 6.77
C ASP A 3 36.46 23.31 5.82
N SER A 4 36.01 22.12 6.20
CA SER A 4 35.70 21.06 5.24
C SER A 4 34.35 20.49 5.60
N VAL A 5 33.35 21.30 5.24
CA VAL A 5 32.12 20.92 4.52
C VAL A 5 31.79 19.43 4.64
N GLY A 6 30.76 19.16 5.45
CA GLY A 6 30.07 17.88 5.48
C GLY A 6 29.62 17.51 4.08
N ASP A 7 30.16 16.39 3.61
CA ASP A 7 29.91 15.82 2.29
C ASP A 7 28.44 15.40 2.20
N GLY A 8 27.64 16.24 1.54
CA GLY A 8 26.32 15.88 1.07
C GLY A 8 26.46 14.85 -0.04
N VAL A 9 26.68 13.58 0.32
CA VAL A 9 26.71 12.49 -0.64
C VAL A 9 25.30 12.31 -1.20
N SER A 10 25.07 12.89 -2.37
CA SER A 10 23.91 12.60 -3.21
C SER A 10 23.92 11.10 -3.52
N LYS A 11 23.10 10.32 -2.81
CA LYS A 11 22.96 8.88 -3.02
C LYS A 11 22.64 8.61 -4.48
N THR A 12 23.33 7.64 -5.08
CA THR A 12 23.04 7.18 -6.44
C THR A 12 21.62 6.59 -6.51
N PRO A 13 20.97 6.57 -7.68
CA PRO A 13 19.65 5.97 -7.84
C PRO A 13 19.56 4.53 -7.33
N ALA A 14 20.62 3.73 -7.51
CA ALA A 14 20.69 2.36 -7.01
C ALA A 14 20.68 2.27 -5.47
N GLN A 15 21.42 3.16 -4.80
CA GLN A 15 21.45 3.21 -3.33
C GLN A 15 20.13 3.70 -2.73
N LEU A 16 19.42 4.59 -3.44
CA LEU A 16 18.08 5.03 -3.02
C LEU A 16 17.06 3.88 -3.11
N GLU A 17 17.16 3.07 -4.15
CA GLU A 17 16.29 1.90 -4.33
C GLU A 17 16.56 0.84 -3.26
N GLU A 18 17.83 0.59 -2.93
CA GLU A 18 18.20 -0.35 -1.86
C GLU A 18 17.65 0.07 -0.50
N VAL A 19 17.78 1.37 -0.15
CA VAL A 19 17.23 1.93 1.09
C VAL A 19 15.70 1.82 1.11
N ARG A 20 15.04 2.07 -0.02
CA ARG A 20 13.58 1.93 -0.14
C ARG A 20 13.14 0.48 0.05
N GLU A 21 13.84 -0.46 -0.57
CA GLU A 21 13.58 -1.89 -0.45
C GLU A 21 13.79 -2.39 0.99
N GLU A 22 14.81 -1.87 1.68
CA GLU A 22 15.03 -2.16 3.10
C GLU A 22 13.92 -1.60 3.98
N ALA A 23 13.52 -0.34 3.77
CA ALA A 23 12.40 0.28 4.47
C ALA A 23 11.10 -0.50 4.25
N ARG A 24 10.86 -0.98 3.03
CA ARG A 24 9.70 -1.81 2.69
C ARG A 24 9.71 -3.15 3.44
N ARG A 25 10.85 -3.84 3.48
CA ARG A 25 11.01 -5.09 4.25
C ARG A 25 10.75 -4.87 5.74
N ALA A 26 11.33 -3.81 6.32
CA ALA A 26 11.14 -3.47 7.73
C ALA A 26 9.67 -3.14 8.03
N PHE A 27 9.01 -2.37 7.16
CA PHE A 27 7.60 -2.05 7.26
C PHE A 27 6.72 -3.31 7.26
N VAL A 28 6.93 -4.21 6.29
CA VAL A 28 6.14 -5.45 6.19
C VAL A 28 6.34 -6.35 7.42
N ALA A 29 7.57 -6.42 7.96
CA ALA A 29 7.84 -7.17 9.18
C ALA A 29 7.08 -6.61 10.39
N GLU A 30 7.08 -5.29 10.58
CA GLU A 30 6.36 -4.64 11.67
C GLU A 30 4.83 -4.72 11.49
N LEU A 31 4.34 -4.56 10.26
CA LEU A 31 2.92 -4.74 9.94
C LEU A 31 2.45 -6.16 10.28
N TRP A 32 3.23 -7.17 9.90
CA TRP A 32 2.94 -8.56 10.25
C TRP A 32 2.86 -8.76 11.76
N ARG A 33 3.85 -8.28 12.51
CA ARG A 33 3.87 -8.36 13.98
C ARG A 33 2.65 -7.71 14.63
N ARG A 34 2.25 -6.53 14.16
CA ARG A 34 1.06 -5.83 14.67
C ARG A 34 -0.23 -6.57 14.32
N PHE A 35 -0.30 -7.12 13.11
CA PHE A 35 -1.45 -7.87 12.64
C PHE A 35 -1.67 -9.14 13.47
N GLU A 36 -0.61 -9.86 13.82
CA GLU A 36 -0.71 -11.03 14.71
C GLU A 36 -1.30 -10.66 16.08
N GLY A 37 -0.82 -9.56 16.69
CA GLY A 37 -1.36 -9.07 17.95
C GLY A 37 -2.83 -8.63 17.85
N LEU A 38 -3.19 -7.97 16.74
CA LEU A 38 -4.58 -7.61 16.47
C LEU A 38 -5.46 -8.85 16.31
N GLN A 39 -4.98 -9.88 15.61
CA GLN A 39 -5.71 -11.12 15.39
C GLN A 39 -5.96 -11.86 16.71
N GLU A 40 -4.94 -11.97 17.55
CA GLU A 40 -5.05 -12.58 18.88
C GLU A 40 -6.06 -11.81 19.75
N TRP A 41 -5.98 -10.47 19.75
CA TRP A 41 -6.94 -9.63 20.45
C TRP A 41 -8.37 -9.84 19.93
N ALA A 42 -8.57 -9.86 18.62
CA ALA A 42 -9.89 -10.02 18.01
C ALA A 42 -10.52 -11.38 18.35
N VAL A 43 -9.75 -12.47 18.27
CA VAL A 43 -10.21 -13.82 18.63
C VAL A 43 -10.56 -13.91 20.13
N SER A 44 -9.76 -13.30 21.00
CA SER A 44 -9.97 -13.35 22.45
C SER A 44 -11.10 -12.45 22.97
N HIS A 45 -11.39 -11.34 22.27
CA HIS A 45 -12.37 -10.34 22.71
C HIS A 45 -13.67 -10.36 21.89
N TRP A 46 -13.85 -11.35 21.02
CA TRP A 46 -15.04 -11.45 20.19
C TRP A 46 -16.32 -11.60 21.04
N PRO A 47 -17.34 -10.74 20.85
CA PRO A 47 -18.54 -10.76 21.68
C PRO A 47 -19.52 -11.89 21.33
N ASP A 48 -19.53 -12.37 20.08
CA ASP A 48 -20.45 -13.43 19.66
C ASP A 48 -19.83 -14.83 19.81
N GLN A 49 -20.02 -15.41 20.99
CA GLN A 49 -19.53 -16.75 21.32
C GLN A 49 -20.26 -17.88 20.56
N LYS A 50 -21.40 -17.59 19.90
CA LYS A 50 -22.11 -18.60 19.08
C LYS A 50 -21.46 -18.77 17.71
N ASN A 51 -20.81 -17.73 17.21
CA ASN A 51 -20.06 -17.74 15.95
C ASN A 51 -18.63 -17.26 16.23
N PRO A 52 -17.76 -18.10 16.80
CA PRO A 52 -16.44 -17.68 17.23
C PRO A 52 -15.58 -17.28 16.03
N LEU A 53 -14.89 -16.14 16.15
CA LEU A 53 -13.80 -15.81 15.24
C LEU A 53 -12.65 -16.79 15.42
N SER A 54 -12.05 -17.19 14.31
CA SER A 54 -10.90 -18.08 14.26
C SER A 54 -9.76 -17.44 13.47
N SER A 55 -8.56 -18.02 13.60
CA SER A 55 -7.43 -17.59 12.76
C SER A 55 -7.67 -17.79 11.25
N ALA A 56 -8.59 -18.68 10.86
CA ALA A 56 -8.88 -18.96 9.46
C ALA A 56 -9.61 -17.79 8.78
N ASP A 57 -10.35 -16.99 9.54
CA ASP A 57 -11.11 -15.84 9.03
C ASP A 57 -10.19 -14.70 8.58
N PHE A 58 -8.89 -14.77 8.93
CA PHE A 58 -7.88 -13.75 8.64
C PHE A 58 -6.94 -14.13 7.49
N VAL A 59 -7.19 -15.24 6.79
CA VAL A 59 -6.28 -15.76 5.75
C VAL A 59 -6.08 -14.79 4.59
N GLU A 60 -7.13 -14.10 4.14
CA GLU A 60 -7.01 -13.13 3.04
C GLU A 60 -6.15 -11.92 3.44
N ALA A 61 -6.36 -11.37 4.65
CA ALA A 61 -5.54 -10.29 5.16
C ALA A 61 -4.05 -10.69 5.28
N ARG A 62 -3.77 -11.95 5.68
CA ARG A 62 -2.39 -12.47 5.70
C ARG A 62 -1.78 -12.53 4.31
N LYS A 63 -2.54 -13.01 3.31
CA LYS A 63 -2.09 -13.06 1.91
C LYS A 63 -1.77 -11.66 1.39
N GLU A 64 -2.64 -10.70 1.68
CA GLU A 64 -2.46 -9.30 1.30
C GLU A 64 -1.19 -8.69 1.92
N ILE A 65 -0.98 -8.85 3.23
CA ILE A 65 0.24 -8.37 3.91
C ILE A 65 1.49 -9.03 3.32
N LEU A 66 1.47 -10.34 3.05
CA LEU A 66 2.60 -11.02 2.44
C LEU A 66 2.84 -10.60 0.99
N SER A 67 1.80 -10.18 0.26
CA SER A 67 1.93 -9.69 -1.12
C SER A 67 2.77 -8.40 -1.19
N LEU A 68 2.76 -7.57 -0.14
CA LEU A 68 3.58 -6.34 -0.04
C LEU A 68 5.09 -6.62 -0.05
N ARG A 69 5.50 -7.88 0.16
CA ARG A 69 6.91 -8.30 0.03
C ARG A 69 7.42 -8.25 -1.40
N SER A 70 6.53 -8.31 -2.39
CA SER A 70 6.87 -8.13 -3.79
C SER A 70 6.63 -6.66 -4.19
N PRO A 71 7.59 -6.00 -4.87
CA PRO A 71 7.35 -4.69 -5.49
C PRO A 71 6.18 -4.70 -6.49
N ALA A 72 5.91 -5.86 -7.10
CA ALA A 72 4.78 -6.07 -8.02
C ALA A 72 3.51 -6.61 -7.32
N GLY A 73 3.49 -6.64 -5.98
CA GLY A 73 2.35 -7.11 -5.19
C GLY A 73 1.08 -6.30 -5.49
N SER A 74 -0.08 -6.95 -5.35
CA SER A 74 -1.39 -6.36 -5.69
C SER A 74 -1.66 -5.02 -5.00
N LEU A 75 -1.15 -4.82 -3.80
CA LEU A 75 -1.30 -3.59 -3.01
C LEU A 75 -0.22 -2.53 -3.28
N ASN A 76 0.86 -2.90 -3.99
CA ASN A 76 1.92 -1.98 -4.43
C ASN A 76 1.68 -1.47 -5.86
N GLN A 77 0.74 -2.07 -6.59
CA GLN A 77 0.24 -1.41 -7.78
C GLN A 77 -0.48 -0.16 -7.29
N PRO A 78 -0.14 1.04 -7.76
CA PRO A 78 -1.09 2.13 -7.66
C PRO A 78 -2.39 1.53 -8.20
N GLU A 79 -3.49 1.69 -7.45
CA GLU A 79 -4.82 1.60 -8.06
C GLU A 79 -4.65 2.27 -9.41
N LYS A 80 -5.02 1.60 -10.50
CA LYS A 80 -5.03 2.25 -11.80
C LYS A 80 -5.89 3.51 -11.62
N GLN A 81 -5.28 4.62 -11.21
CA GLN A 81 -5.63 5.95 -11.61
C GLN A 81 -5.58 5.80 -13.10
N ASP A 82 -6.76 5.56 -13.64
CA ASP A 82 -7.11 5.47 -15.04
C ASP A 82 -5.88 5.18 -15.87
N ALA A 83 -5.64 3.90 -16.21
CA ALA A 83 -4.81 3.60 -17.37
C ALA A 83 -5.33 4.54 -18.44
N ALA A 84 -4.56 5.60 -18.73
CA ALA A 84 -5.11 6.88 -19.20
C ALA A 84 -6.18 6.54 -20.21
N GLU A 85 -7.45 6.83 -19.89
CA GLU A 85 -8.51 6.55 -20.87
C GLU A 85 -7.97 7.11 -22.19
N PRO A 86 -7.86 6.27 -23.23
CA PRO A 86 -7.16 6.66 -24.44
C PRO A 86 -7.66 8.03 -24.87
N GLN A 87 -6.80 8.89 -25.40
CA GLN A 87 -7.32 10.20 -25.83
C GLN A 87 -8.54 9.99 -26.74
N PRO A 88 -9.48 10.93 -26.85
CA PRO A 88 -10.68 10.74 -27.68
C PRO A 88 -10.35 10.23 -29.10
N GLU A 89 -9.19 10.63 -29.63
CA GLU A 89 -8.61 10.20 -30.90
C GLU A 89 -8.04 8.77 -30.93
N GLU A 90 -7.76 8.16 -29.78
CA GLU A 90 -7.34 6.77 -29.57
C GLU A 90 -8.50 5.86 -29.09
N GLY A 91 -9.71 6.41 -28.95
CA GLY A 91 -10.93 5.66 -28.64
C GLY A 91 -11.42 5.74 -27.18
N GLY A 92 -10.96 6.70 -26.38
CA GLY A 92 -11.53 6.94 -25.05
C GLY A 92 -12.72 7.89 -25.04
N ALA A 93 -13.14 8.30 -23.84
CA ALA A 93 -14.40 9.00 -23.61
C ALA A 93 -14.50 10.34 -24.36
N GLN A 94 -15.59 10.52 -25.11
CA GLN A 94 -15.91 11.74 -25.87
C GLN A 94 -16.76 12.74 -25.08
N TYR A 95 -17.09 12.41 -23.83
CA TYR A 95 -17.98 13.17 -22.98
C TYR A 95 -17.25 13.57 -21.70
N LEU A 96 -17.48 14.79 -21.25
CA LEU A 96 -17.06 15.25 -19.92
C LEU A 96 -18.22 15.02 -18.96
N ASP A 97 -17.98 14.29 -17.88
CA ASP A 97 -18.94 14.22 -16.78
C ASP A 97 -18.95 15.57 -16.07
N VAL A 98 -19.98 16.36 -16.37
CA VAL A 98 -20.21 17.65 -15.73
C VAL A 98 -21.30 17.47 -14.69
N THR A 99 -20.97 17.75 -13.44
CA THR A 99 -22.00 17.91 -12.42
C THR A 99 -22.85 19.13 -12.80
N PRO A 100 -24.16 18.97 -13.11
CA PRO A 100 -24.97 20.11 -13.47
C PRO A 100 -25.06 21.08 -12.30
N ALA A 101 -25.06 22.38 -12.58
CA ALA A 101 -25.33 23.39 -11.55
C ALA A 101 -26.67 23.08 -10.86
N PRO A 102 -26.76 23.25 -9.52
CA PRO A 102 -27.99 22.99 -8.81
C PRO A 102 -29.10 23.92 -9.32
N TRP A 103 -30.28 23.36 -9.61
CA TRP A 103 -31.45 24.13 -10.01
C TRP A 103 -31.90 25.05 -8.86
N PRO A 104 -32.33 26.30 -9.16
CA PRO A 104 -32.79 27.26 -8.17
C PRO A 104 -34.11 26.88 -7.50
#